data_AF-A0A1E1W704-F1
#
_entry.id   AF-A0A1E1W704-F1
#
_cell.length_a   1.000
_cell.length_b   1.000
_cell.length_c   1.000
_cell.angle_alpha   90.00
_cell.angle_beta   90.00
_cell.angle_gamma   90.00
#
_symmetry.space_group_name_H-M   'P 1'
#
loop_
_entity.id
_entity.type
_entity.pdbx_description
1 polymer ?
#
loop_
_entity_poly.entity_id
_entity_poly.type
_entity_poly.pdbx_seq_one_letter_code
_entity_poly.pdbx_strand_id
1 'polypeptide(L)'
;MESNNPATGTGDTCNVNGNCSPGGKKRSIDFNHTKNIDDISTPSDLKFDEDFDFTDPDILEKKKEIEKCLENPDEVKLEQWQNFARSKGGLISDEYRRKIWPLLVGVTRDEMTEPPSLEELSTHPEYNQVVLDVNRSLKRFPPGIPLEQRLALQDQLTVLILRVILAYPTLNYYQVLAHTF
;
A
#
# COMPACT_ATOMS: atom_id res chain seq x y z
N MET A 1 44.50 44.07 -4.18
CA MET A 1 43.05 44.25 -4.01
C MET A 1 42.55 43.01 -3.31
N GLU A 2 42.30 43.17 -2.03
CA GLU A 2 41.98 42.13 -1.05
C GLU A 2 40.45 41.93 -0.96
N SER A 3 40.07 40.65 -0.87
CA SER A 3 39.14 40.09 0.13
C SER A 3 37.61 40.13 -0.05
N ASN A 4 37.05 38.91 0.08
CA ASN A 4 35.90 38.49 0.91
C ASN A 4 34.52 38.18 0.27
N ASN A 5 34.11 36.90 0.45
CA ASN A 5 32.72 36.45 0.64
C ASN A 5 32.10 37.07 1.92
N PRO A 6 30.76 37.14 2.06
CA PRO A 6 30.08 36.08 2.82
C PRO A 6 28.63 35.74 2.41
N ALA A 7 28.20 34.59 2.92
CA ALA A 7 26.85 34.03 2.93
C ALA A 7 25.79 34.97 3.53
N THR A 8 24.54 34.81 3.10
CA THR A 8 23.36 35.34 3.80
C THR A 8 22.38 34.20 4.10
N GLY A 9 22.27 33.88 5.39
CA GLY A 9 21.12 33.17 5.92
C GLY A 9 20.00 34.17 6.19
N THR A 10 18.77 33.78 5.89
CA THR A 10 17.56 34.46 6.36
C THR A 10 16.80 33.47 7.21
N GLY A 11 16.91 33.65 8.53
CA GLY A 11 16.04 33.00 9.49
C GLY A 11 14.71 33.75 9.54
N ASP A 12 13.62 33.00 9.46
CA ASP A 12 12.30 33.52 9.75
C ASP A 12 12.01 33.36 11.25
N THR A 13 12.23 34.46 11.98
CA THR A 13 11.74 34.66 13.34
C THR A 13 10.21 34.68 13.35
N CYS A 14 9.59 33.69 14.00
CA CYS A 14 8.16 33.68 14.27
C CYS A 14 7.86 34.57 15.49
N ASN A 15 7.11 35.65 15.28
CA ASN A 15 6.69 36.55 16.36
C ASN A 15 5.30 36.13 16.88
N VAL A 16 5.22 35.98 18.20
CA VAL A 16 4.04 35.55 18.97
C VAL A 16 3.01 36.65 18.95
N ASN A 17 1.90 36.47 18.26
CA ASN A 17 0.60 37.08 18.58
C ASN A 17 -0.51 36.29 17.87
N GLY A 18 -1.21 35.46 18.65
CA GLY A 18 -2.37 34.72 18.20
C GLY A 18 -3.51 35.65 17.85
N ASN A 19 -3.94 35.59 16.59
CA ASN A 19 -5.32 35.80 16.15
C ASN A 19 -5.41 35.40 14.67
N CYS A 20 -6.25 34.42 14.35
CA CYS A 20 -6.67 34.17 12.97
C CYS A 20 -8.14 33.73 12.95
N SER A 21 -8.96 34.57 12.34
CA SER A 21 -10.30 34.28 11.84
C SER A 21 -10.32 34.63 10.35
N PRO A 22 -11.24 34.06 9.56
CA PRO A 22 -10.91 33.21 8.42
C PRO A 22 -10.82 33.99 7.10
N GLY A 23 -9.69 33.87 6.40
CA GLY A 23 -9.49 34.38 5.05
C GLY A 23 -9.60 33.26 4.01
N GLY A 24 -10.67 33.28 3.22
CA GLY A 24 -11.06 32.17 2.35
C GLY A 24 -10.23 31.97 1.09
N LYS A 25 -10.23 30.72 0.63
CA LYS A 25 -10.66 30.26 -0.71
C LYS A 25 -10.58 28.73 -0.67
N LYS A 26 -11.74 28.06 -0.54
CA LYS A 26 -11.87 26.62 -0.78
C LYS A 26 -11.38 26.38 -2.22
N ARG A 27 -10.23 25.76 -2.40
CA ARG A 27 -9.97 25.03 -3.64
C ARG A 27 -10.79 23.76 -3.52
N SER A 28 -11.90 23.71 -4.23
CA SER A 28 -12.54 22.45 -4.59
C SER A 28 -11.44 21.58 -5.22
N ILE A 29 -11.08 20.49 -4.53
CA ILE A 29 -10.21 19.48 -5.10
C ILE A 29 -11.09 18.73 -6.07
N ASP A 30 -10.91 19.00 -7.36
CA ASP A 30 -11.60 18.29 -8.43
C ASP A 30 -11.05 16.87 -8.49
N PHE A 31 -11.82 15.91 -7.96
CA PHE A 31 -11.56 14.48 -8.10
C PHE A 31 -12.04 14.04 -9.48
N ASN A 32 -11.21 14.24 -10.50
CA ASN A 32 -11.46 13.67 -11.82
C ASN A 32 -10.19 12.98 -12.32
N HIS A 33 -9.92 11.79 -11.79
CA HIS A 33 -9.15 10.78 -12.51
C HIS A 33 -10.05 9.58 -12.72
N THR A 34 -10.96 9.71 -13.69
CA THR A 34 -11.78 8.62 -14.21
C THR A 34 -10.89 7.66 -15.00
N LYS A 35 -10.08 6.86 -14.30
CA LYS A 35 -9.59 5.59 -14.84
C LYS A 35 -10.57 4.53 -14.36
N ASN A 36 -11.09 3.75 -15.30
CA ASN A 36 -12.03 2.66 -15.05
C ASN A 36 -11.50 1.78 -13.92
N ILE A 37 -12.31 1.53 -12.90
CA ILE A 37 -12.01 0.64 -11.76
C ILE A 37 -11.66 -0.78 -12.27
N ASP A 38 -12.06 -1.14 -13.48
CA ASP A 38 -11.73 -2.44 -14.08
C ASP A 38 -10.24 -2.57 -14.51
N ASP A 39 -9.49 -1.47 -14.55
CA ASP A 39 -8.04 -1.45 -14.85
C ASP A 39 -7.16 -1.71 -13.60
N ILE A 40 -7.80 -2.05 -12.46
CA ILE A 40 -7.17 -2.28 -11.14
C ILE A 40 -6.34 -3.58 -11.08
N SER A 41 -6.54 -4.52 -12.02
CA SER A 41 -5.75 -5.77 -12.07
C SER A 41 -4.43 -5.64 -12.81
N THR A 42 -4.15 -4.49 -13.43
CA THR A 42 -2.90 -4.29 -14.17
C THR A 42 -1.75 -4.08 -13.16
N PRO A 43 -0.72 -4.96 -13.16
CA PRO A 43 0.43 -4.81 -12.28
C PRO A 43 1.00 -3.40 -12.42
N SER A 44 1.27 -2.73 -11.30
CA SER A 44 2.00 -1.47 -11.35
C SER A 44 3.33 -1.73 -12.08
N ASP A 45 3.69 -0.94 -13.10
CA ASP A 45 4.96 -1.01 -13.87
C ASP A 45 6.23 -0.75 -13.03
N LEU A 46 6.11 -0.94 -11.72
CA LEU A 46 7.19 -0.87 -10.76
C LEU A 46 7.92 -2.19 -10.82
N LYS A 47 9.19 -2.12 -11.23
CA LYS A 47 10.14 -3.23 -11.21
C LYS A 47 10.48 -3.68 -9.77
N PHE A 48 9.48 -3.99 -8.96
CA PHE A 48 9.63 -4.86 -7.79
C PHE A 48 9.78 -6.32 -8.21
N ASP A 49 9.34 -6.63 -9.43
CA ASP A 49 9.31 -7.96 -10.04
C ASP A 49 10.61 -8.34 -10.76
N GLU A 50 11.71 -7.59 -10.60
CA GLU A 50 13.01 -8.13 -11.06
C GLU A 50 13.35 -9.31 -10.15
N ASP A 51 13.06 -10.51 -10.67
CA ASP A 51 13.59 -11.77 -10.16
C ASP A 51 15.08 -11.57 -9.92
N PHE A 52 15.47 -11.42 -8.65
CA PHE A 52 16.85 -11.64 -8.28
C PHE A 52 17.13 -13.05 -8.75
N ASP A 53 17.97 -13.19 -9.76
CA ASP A 53 18.37 -14.49 -10.29
C ASP A 53 18.97 -15.26 -9.11
N PHE A 54 18.16 -16.13 -8.52
CA PHE A 54 18.51 -16.85 -7.31
C PHE A 54 19.57 -17.86 -7.72
N THR A 55 20.82 -17.42 -7.67
CA THR A 55 22.01 -18.23 -7.95
C THR A 55 22.25 -19.32 -6.91
N ASP A 56 21.40 -19.38 -5.87
CA ASP A 56 21.42 -20.42 -4.85
C ASP A 56 20.63 -21.66 -5.33
N PRO A 57 21.30 -22.81 -5.55
CA PRO A 57 20.64 -24.04 -6.01
C PRO A 57 19.50 -24.48 -5.08
N ASP A 58 19.59 -24.19 -3.78
CA ASP A 58 18.55 -24.55 -2.80
C ASP A 58 17.22 -23.82 -3.07
N ILE A 59 17.29 -22.56 -3.54
CA ILE A 59 16.10 -21.75 -3.81
C ILE A 59 15.43 -22.21 -5.12
N LEU A 60 16.22 -22.65 -6.10
CA LEU A 60 15.71 -23.19 -7.35
C LEU A 60 14.99 -24.53 -7.15
N GLU A 61 15.51 -25.40 -6.28
CA GLU A 61 14.82 -26.64 -5.91
C GLU A 61 13.50 -26.34 -5.21
N LYS A 62 13.52 -25.44 -4.22
CA LYS A 62 12.32 -24.96 -3.53
C LYS A 62 11.28 -24.38 -4.49
N LYS A 63 11.71 -23.62 -5.51
CA LYS A 63 10.82 -23.07 -6.55
C LYS A 63 10.01 -24.18 -7.23
N LYS A 64 10.69 -25.26 -7.64
CA LYS A 64 10.06 -26.42 -8.28
C LYS A 64 9.10 -27.14 -7.34
N GLU A 65 9.46 -27.28 -6.06
CA GLU A 65 8.56 -27.87 -5.06
C GLU A 65 7.30 -27.05 -4.85
N ILE A 66 7.43 -25.73 -4.75
CA ILE A 66 6.29 -24.80 -4.63
C ILE A 66 5.41 -24.89 -5.87
N GLU A 67 5.99 -24.89 -7.07
CA GLU A 67 5.24 -25.02 -8.33
C GLU A 67 4.44 -26.33 -8.37
N LYS A 68 5.05 -27.44 -7.99
CA LYS A 68 4.36 -28.74 -7.89
C LYS A 68 3.21 -28.71 -6.87
N CYS A 69 3.40 -28.05 -5.73
CA CYS A 69 2.35 -27.90 -4.73
C CYS A 69 1.20 -26.98 -5.21
N LEU A 70 1.51 -26.01 -6.08
CA LEU A 70 0.52 -25.10 -6.65
C LEU A 70 -0.31 -25.73 -7.78
N GLU A 71 0.11 -26.87 -8.34
CA GLU A 71 -0.70 -27.63 -9.32
C GLU A 71 -1.98 -28.17 -8.67
N ASN A 72 -1.88 -28.70 -7.45
CA ASN A 72 -3.00 -29.25 -6.67
C ASN A 72 -3.07 -28.61 -5.26
N PRO A 73 -3.45 -27.33 -5.15
CA PRO A 73 -3.40 -26.60 -3.88
C PRO A 73 -4.33 -27.19 -2.80
N ASP A 74 -5.46 -27.80 -3.20
CA ASP A 74 -6.44 -28.39 -2.29
C ASP A 74 -5.94 -29.67 -1.58
N GLU A 75 -4.94 -30.34 -2.17
CA GLU A 75 -4.33 -31.55 -1.59
C GLU A 75 -3.19 -31.21 -0.63
N VAL A 76 -2.68 -29.97 -0.67
CA VAL A 76 -1.52 -29.54 0.11
C VAL A 76 -1.95 -29.07 1.49
N LYS A 77 -1.35 -29.67 2.52
CA LYS A 77 -1.61 -29.29 3.91
C LYS A 77 -1.08 -27.89 4.21
N LEU A 78 -1.81 -27.15 5.03
CA LEU A 78 -1.42 -25.82 5.51
C LEU A 78 0.01 -25.78 6.11
N GLU A 79 0.40 -26.82 6.83
CA GLU A 79 1.73 -26.96 7.43
C GLU A 79 2.86 -26.86 6.39
N GLN A 80 2.63 -27.36 5.17
CA GLN A 80 3.62 -27.34 4.11
C GLN A 80 3.84 -25.92 3.59
N TRP A 81 2.77 -25.15 3.40
CA TRP A 81 2.85 -23.72 3.06
C TRP A 81 3.56 -22.92 4.15
N GLN A 82 3.30 -23.22 5.43
CA GLN A 82 4.00 -22.59 6.55
C GLN A 82 5.51 -22.91 6.55
N ASN A 83 5.88 -24.15 6.23
CA ASN A 83 7.27 -24.56 6.14
C ASN A 83 8.00 -23.84 5.01
N PHE A 84 7.36 -23.66 3.85
CA PHE A 84 7.92 -22.85 2.76
C PHE A 84 8.09 -21.38 3.16
N ALA A 85 7.13 -20.80 3.90
CA ALA A 85 7.21 -19.43 4.36
C ALA A 85 8.32 -19.20 5.42
N ARG A 86 8.56 -20.18 6.30
CA ARG A 86 9.58 -20.10 7.37
C ARG A 86 10.99 -20.46 6.90
N SER A 87 11.13 -21.29 5.87
CA SER A 87 12.43 -21.73 5.37
C SER A 87 13.18 -20.61 4.64
N LYS A 88 14.49 -20.82 4.43
CA LYS A 88 15.39 -19.86 3.76
C LYS A 88 14.77 -19.34 2.46
N GLY A 89 14.86 -18.02 2.23
CA GLY A 89 14.28 -17.34 1.07
C GLY A 89 12.76 -17.12 1.13
N GLY A 90 12.05 -17.64 2.15
CA GLY A 90 10.60 -17.46 2.31
C GLY A 90 9.82 -17.86 1.06
N LEU A 91 8.77 -17.12 0.70
CA LEU A 91 7.96 -17.39 -0.49
C LEU A 91 8.58 -16.91 -1.81
N ILE A 92 9.91 -16.81 -1.91
CA ILE A 92 10.68 -16.52 -3.14
C ILE A 92 10.34 -15.14 -3.74
N SER A 93 9.24 -15.01 -4.47
CA SER A 93 8.83 -13.79 -5.18
C SER A 93 7.38 -13.37 -4.86
N ASP A 94 7.02 -12.15 -5.23
CA ASP A 94 5.66 -11.62 -5.04
C ASP A 94 4.61 -12.41 -5.83
N GLU A 95 4.98 -13.00 -6.97
CA GLU A 95 4.09 -13.87 -7.75
C GLU A 95 3.63 -15.10 -6.96
N TYR A 96 4.55 -15.74 -6.24
CA TYR A 96 4.21 -16.87 -5.37
C TYR A 96 3.45 -16.40 -4.14
N ARG A 97 3.82 -15.27 -3.53
CA ARG A 97 3.10 -14.69 -2.37
C ARG A 97 1.63 -14.42 -2.72
N ARG A 98 1.35 -13.89 -3.91
CA ARG A 98 -0.01 -13.61 -4.39
C ARG A 98 -0.89 -14.87 -4.44
N LYS A 99 -0.30 -16.03 -4.74
CA LYS A 99 -1.00 -17.32 -4.78
C LYS A 99 -1.08 -17.99 -3.42
N ILE A 100 0.00 -17.93 -2.63
CA ILE A 100 0.16 -18.71 -1.39
C ILE A 100 -0.43 -18.01 -0.17
N TRP A 101 -0.41 -16.67 -0.10
CA TRP A 101 -0.99 -15.95 1.05
C TRP A 101 -2.49 -16.22 1.25
N PRO A 102 -3.34 -16.22 0.20
CA PRO A 102 -4.74 -16.63 0.35
C PRO A 102 -4.89 -18.04 0.92
N LEU A 103 -4.06 -18.99 0.46
CA LEU A 103 -4.04 -20.37 0.94
C LEU A 103 -3.64 -20.47 2.42
N LEU A 104 -2.67 -19.64 2.86
CA LEU A 104 -2.22 -19.60 4.25
C LEU A 104 -3.28 -19.05 5.21
N VAL A 105 -4.09 -18.10 4.74
CA VAL A 105 -5.18 -17.49 5.53
C VAL A 105 -6.48 -18.30 5.42
N GLY A 106 -6.53 -19.29 4.52
CA GLY A 106 -7.71 -20.14 4.30
C GLY A 106 -8.82 -19.45 3.50
N VAL A 107 -8.49 -18.41 2.73
CA VAL A 107 -9.46 -17.70 1.89
C VAL A 107 -9.72 -18.51 0.63
N THR A 108 -10.98 -18.90 0.41
CA THR A 108 -11.39 -19.61 -0.81
C THR A 108 -11.84 -18.63 -1.89
N ARG A 109 -11.71 -19.01 -3.17
CA ARG A 109 -12.04 -18.14 -4.31
C ARG A 109 -13.53 -17.72 -4.36
N ASP A 110 -14.39 -18.47 -3.68
CA ASP A 110 -15.83 -18.24 -3.62
C ASP A 110 -16.24 -17.04 -2.75
N GLU A 111 -15.33 -16.48 -1.94
CA GLU A 111 -15.62 -15.39 -1.00
C GLU A 111 -15.31 -13.99 -1.58
N MET A 112 -14.99 -13.89 -2.86
CA MET A 112 -14.70 -12.60 -3.51
C MET A 112 -15.99 -11.79 -3.69
N THR A 113 -16.20 -10.80 -2.82
CA THR A 113 -17.25 -9.79 -3.01
C THR A 113 -16.79 -8.72 -4.00
N GLU A 114 -17.73 -8.05 -4.67
CA GLU A 114 -17.38 -6.86 -5.46
C GLU A 114 -16.97 -5.72 -4.53
N PRO A 115 -15.95 -4.91 -4.90
CA PRO A 115 -15.61 -3.73 -4.13
C PRO A 115 -16.78 -2.72 -4.16
N PRO A 116 -17.16 -2.14 -3.01
CA PRO A 116 -18.14 -1.06 -2.99
C PRO A 116 -17.62 0.16 -3.76
N SER A 117 -18.55 0.98 -4.26
CA SER A 117 -18.22 2.18 -5.02
C SER A 117 -17.57 3.25 -4.13
N LEU A 118 -16.75 4.13 -4.72
CA LEU A 118 -16.12 5.24 -3.98
C LEU A 118 -17.16 6.18 -3.35
N GLU A 119 -18.31 6.34 -4.00
CA GLU A 119 -19.42 7.15 -3.49
C GLU A 119 -19.97 6.57 -2.18
N GLU A 120 -20.24 5.26 -2.15
CA GLU A 120 -20.68 4.56 -0.93
C GLU A 120 -19.61 4.64 0.17
N LEU A 121 -18.34 4.46 -0.18
CA LEU A 121 -17.21 4.53 0.75
C LEU A 121 -17.05 5.92 1.39
N SER A 122 -17.33 6.98 0.63
CA SER A 122 -17.22 8.37 1.10
C SER A 122 -18.24 8.74 2.18
N THR A 123 -19.32 7.97 2.31
CA THR A 123 -20.35 8.19 3.33
C THR A 123 -19.92 7.75 4.73
N HIS A 124 -18.85 6.95 4.85
CA HIS A 124 -18.42 6.40 6.12
C HIS A 124 -17.86 7.50 7.06
N PRO A 125 -18.22 7.53 8.36
CA PRO A 125 -17.75 8.56 9.29
C PRO A 125 -16.22 8.67 9.38
N GLU A 126 -15.51 7.55 9.23
CA GLU A 126 -14.05 7.47 9.34
C GLU A 126 -13.33 7.74 8.01
N TYR A 127 -14.05 8.02 6.91
CA TYR A 127 -13.46 8.25 5.58
C TYR A 127 -12.34 9.29 5.60
N ASN A 128 -12.63 10.48 6.15
CA ASN A 128 -11.66 11.57 6.20
C ASN A 128 -10.41 11.20 7.03
N GLN A 129 -10.57 10.39 8.07
CA GLN A 129 -9.46 9.94 8.90
C GLN A 129 -8.56 8.98 8.14
N VAL A 130 -9.15 8.00 7.44
CA VAL A 130 -8.43 7.05 6.58
C VAL A 130 -7.64 7.80 5.50
N VAL A 131 -8.27 8.74 4.80
CA VAL A 131 -7.60 9.54 3.75
C VAL A 131 -6.39 10.29 4.30
N LEU A 132 -6.51 10.90 5.49
CA LEU A 132 -5.39 11.61 6.11
C LEU A 132 -4.25 10.65 6.50
N ASP A 133 -4.56 9.47 7.02
CA ASP A 133 -3.55 8.46 7.36
C ASP A 133 -2.84 7.89 6.13
N VAL A 134 -3.59 7.59 5.07
CA VAL A 134 -3.03 7.14 3.80
C VAL A 134 -2.15 8.22 3.17
N ASN A 135 -2.56 9.49 3.22
CA ASN A 135 -1.74 10.62 2.75
C ASN A 135 -0.42 10.76 3.52
N ARG A 136 -0.44 10.52 4.84
CA ARG A 136 0.78 10.52 5.66
C ARG A 136 1.71 9.33 5.36
N SER A 137 1.21 8.27 4.73
CA SER A 137 2.00 7.08 4.40
C SER A 137 2.87 7.24 3.14
N LEU A 138 2.72 8.32 2.35
CA LEU A 138 3.47 8.58 1.11
C LEU A 138 4.98 8.45 1.24
N LYS A 139 5.53 8.87 2.39
CA LYS A 139 6.96 8.79 2.67
C LYS A 139 7.50 7.35 2.77
N ARG A 140 6.62 6.35 2.90
CA ARG A 140 7.00 4.92 2.96
C ARG A 140 7.19 4.31 1.58
N PHE A 141 6.68 4.94 0.53
CA PHE A 141 6.87 4.46 -0.84
C PHE A 141 8.32 4.74 -1.29
N PRO A 142 9.02 3.75 -1.87
CA PRO A 142 10.35 3.93 -2.43
C PRO A 142 10.44 5.13 -3.38
N PRO A 143 11.56 5.89 -3.37
CA PRO A 143 11.71 7.10 -4.16
C PRO A 143 11.68 6.87 -5.68
N GLY A 144 11.88 5.63 -6.14
CA GLY A 144 11.85 5.24 -7.56
C GLY A 144 10.46 5.09 -8.17
N ILE A 145 9.39 5.14 -7.37
CA ILE A 145 8.01 5.02 -7.88
C ILE A 145 7.53 6.39 -8.41
N PRO A 146 7.00 6.49 -9.64
CA PRO A 146 6.36 7.71 -10.15
C PRO A 146 5.22 8.21 -9.25
N LEU A 147 5.07 9.53 -9.13
CA LEU A 147 4.04 10.13 -8.26
C LEU A 147 2.62 9.65 -8.59
N GLU A 148 2.26 9.56 -9.88
CA GLU A 148 0.94 9.09 -10.30
C GLU A 148 0.64 7.67 -9.80
N GLN A 149 1.63 6.78 -9.85
CA GLN A 149 1.47 5.40 -9.37
C GLN A 149 1.34 5.34 -7.84
N ARG A 150 2.05 6.21 -7.10
CA ARG A 150 1.85 6.31 -5.65
C ARG A 150 0.43 6.76 -5.30
N LEU A 151 -0.08 7.77 -6.01
CA LEU A 151 -1.44 8.26 -5.81
C LEU A 151 -2.47 7.15 -6.11
N ALA A 152 -2.29 6.40 -7.19
CA ALA A 152 -3.15 5.25 -7.48
C ALA A 152 -3.11 4.17 -6.38
N LEU A 153 -1.92 3.83 -5.85
CA LEU A 153 -1.79 2.88 -4.74
C LEU A 153 -2.43 3.40 -3.44
N GLN A 154 -2.42 4.72 -3.22
CA GLN A 154 -3.13 5.32 -2.09
C GLN A 154 -4.65 5.22 -2.22
N ASP A 155 -5.18 5.45 -3.41
CA ASP A 155 -6.61 5.30 -3.67
C ASP A 155 -7.02 3.84 -3.41
N GLN A 156 -6.22 2.89 -3.89
CA GLN A 156 -6.42 1.46 -3.62
C GLN A 156 -6.38 1.13 -2.12
N LEU A 157 -5.40 1.66 -1.37
CA LEU A 157 -5.30 1.43 0.07
C LEU A 157 -6.49 2.01 0.83
N THR A 158 -6.95 3.20 0.43
CA THR A 158 -8.12 3.87 1.02
C THR A 158 -9.38 3.02 0.82
N VAL A 159 -9.60 2.55 -0.41
CA VAL A 159 -10.72 1.66 -0.75
C VAL A 159 -10.67 0.36 0.05
N LEU A 160 -9.49 -0.27 0.15
CA LEU A 160 -9.30 -1.51 0.90
C LEU A 160 -9.67 -1.36 2.38
N ILE A 161 -9.16 -0.32 3.05
CA ILE A 161 -9.43 -0.06 4.47
C ILE A 161 -10.93 0.19 4.68
N LEU A 162 -11.50 1.08 3.88
CA LEU A 162 -12.91 1.48 4.00
C LEU A 162 -13.86 0.30 3.72
N ARG A 163 -13.53 -0.55 2.75
CA ARG A 163 -14.28 -1.77 2.44
C ARG A 163 -14.35 -2.71 3.64
N VAL A 164 -13.24 -2.88 4.37
CA VAL A 164 -13.21 -3.76 5.56
C VAL A 164 -14.08 -3.19 6.68
N ILE A 165 -13.92 -1.90 7.03
CA ILE A 165 -14.69 -1.31 8.13
C ILE A 165 -16.19 -1.16 7.80
N LEU A 166 -16.55 -0.98 6.53
CA LEU A 166 -17.96 -1.02 6.10
C LEU A 166 -18.57 -2.41 6.21
N ALA A 167 -17.84 -3.44 5.80
CA ALA A 167 -18.33 -4.83 5.88
C ALA A 167 -18.49 -5.30 7.34
N TYR A 168 -17.74 -4.71 8.28
CA TYR A 168 -17.74 -5.08 9.68
C TYR A 168 -17.94 -3.86 10.60
N PRO A 169 -19.19 -3.38 10.80
CA PRO A 169 -19.48 -2.16 11.58
C PRO A 169 -19.05 -2.19 13.04
N THR A 170 -18.70 -3.36 13.57
CA THR A 170 -18.16 -3.52 14.93
C THR A 170 -16.66 -3.20 15.04
N LEU A 171 -15.96 -3.13 13.90
CA LEU A 171 -14.56 -2.70 13.85
C LEU A 171 -14.50 -1.18 13.81
N ASN A 172 -13.68 -0.61 14.70
CA ASN A 172 -13.38 0.82 14.67
C ASN A 172 -12.01 1.02 14.02
N TYR A 173 -11.88 2.07 13.22
CA TYR A 173 -10.59 2.42 12.64
C TYR A 173 -9.69 3.09 13.68
N TYR A 174 -8.54 2.48 13.96
CA TYR A 174 -7.54 3.04 14.85
C TYR A 174 -6.41 3.70 14.05
N GLN A 175 -6.22 4.99 14.27
CA GLN A 175 -5.18 5.77 13.63
C GLN A 175 -3.78 5.26 14.01
N VAL A 176 -2.97 4.95 13.01
CA VAL A 176 -1.55 4.64 13.21
C VAL A 176 -0.80 5.96 13.25
N LEU A 177 -0.39 6.40 14.44
CA LEU A 177 0.54 7.53 14.59
C LEU A 177 1.83 7.18 13.84
N ALA A 178 2.02 7.78 12.67
CA ALA A 178 3.29 7.80 11.99
C ALA A 178 4.28 8.67 12.80
N HIS A 179 4.80 8.13 13.90
CA HIS A 179 6.00 8.69 14.52
C HIS A 179 7.08 8.76 13.43
N THR A 180 7.46 9.99 13.15
CA THR A 180 8.63 10.40 12.39
C THR A 180 9.85 9.65 12.89
N PHE A 181 10.39 8.77 12.04
CA PHE A 181 11.81 8.44 12.00
C PHE A 181 12.34 8.94 10.66
#